data_AF-A0AA43L8B9-F1
#
_entry.id   AF-A0AA43L8B9-F1
#
_cell.length_a   1.000
_cell.length_b   1.000
_cell.length_c   1.000
_cell.angle_alpha   90.00
_cell.angle_beta   90.00
_cell.angle_gamma   90.00
#
_symmetry.space_group_name_H-M   'P 1'
#
loop_
_entity.id
_entity.type
_entity.pdbx_description
1 polymer ?
#
loop_
_entity_poly.entity_id
_entity_poly.type
_entity_poly.pdbx_seq_one_letter_code
_entity_poly.pdbx_strand_id
1 'polypeptide(L)'
;MSANFRVALKKIVDHSYDIEIGETLFNSLIEDLKQGIVENVSKFAIITDSKVEVLYGQALLEQLIQNGFHAELFSFPAGEKSKTRETKAQLEDQLLRKIRH
;
A
#
# COMPACT_ATOMS: atom_id res chain seq x y z
N MET A 1 47.73 -1.23 -26.75
CA MET A 1 47.22 -1.15 -25.36
C MET A 1 45.75 -0.80 -25.45
N SER A 2 44.86 -1.66 -24.94
CA SER A 2 43.41 -1.40 -24.90
C SER A 2 43.04 -1.00 -23.47
N ALA A 3 42.40 0.15 -23.30
CA ALA A 3 41.88 0.61 -22.02
C ALA A 3 40.36 0.42 -22.04
N ASN A 4 39.85 -0.45 -21.16
CA ASN A 4 38.42 -0.65 -20.97
C ASN A 4 37.92 0.30 -19.87
N PHE A 5 37.02 1.23 -20.22
CA PHE A 5 36.36 2.11 -19.27
C PHE A 5 34.93 1.63 -19.03
N ARG A 6 34.64 1.17 -17.81
CA ARG A 6 33.29 0.73 -17.41
C ARG A 6 32.53 1.93 -16.86
N VAL A 7 31.60 2.46 -17.65
CA VAL A 7 30.66 3.51 -17.21
C VAL A 7 29.53 2.85 -16.43
N ALA A 8 29.37 3.20 -15.16
CA ALA A 8 28.26 2.75 -14.34
C ALA A 8 27.02 3.62 -14.64
N LEU A 9 26.00 3.04 -15.26
CA LEU A 9 24.72 3.71 -15.48
C LEU A 9 23.98 3.83 -14.14
N LYS A 10 23.84 5.06 -13.64
CA LYS A 10 23.00 5.40 -12.48
C LYS A 10 21.53 5.28 -12.91
N LYS A 11 20.80 4.31 -12.37
CA LYS A 11 19.34 4.21 -12.54
C LYS A 11 18.69 5.37 -11.77
N ILE A 12 18.21 6.39 -12.48
CA ILE A 12 17.40 7.47 -11.91
C ILE A 12 15.97 6.96 -11.96
N VAL A 13 15.39 6.67 -10.80
CA VAL A 13 13.97 6.31 -10.68
C VAL A 13 13.24 7.58 -10.27
N ASP A 14 12.25 7.97 -11.08
CA ASP A 14 11.34 9.04 -10.72
C ASP A 14 10.42 8.54 -9.60
N HIS A 15 10.46 9.22 -8.46
CA HIS A 15 9.67 8.93 -7.27
C HIS A 15 8.65 10.04 -7.01
N SER A 16 8.29 10.82 -8.03
CA SER A 16 7.26 11.85 -7.91
C SER A 16 5.92 11.22 -7.55
N TYR A 17 5.21 11.82 -6.60
CA TYR A 17 3.87 11.43 -6.18
C TYR A 17 3.04 12.68 -5.91
N ASP A 18 1.75 12.59 -6.22
CA ASP A 18 0.80 13.65 -5.92
C ASP A 18 0.35 13.53 -4.45
N ILE A 19 0.21 14.68 -3.79
CA ILE A 19 -0.36 14.78 -2.45
C ILE A 19 -1.68 15.52 -2.58
N GLU A 20 -2.78 14.83 -2.34
CA GLU A 20 -4.10 15.43 -2.29
C GLU A 20 -4.50 15.74 -0.83
N ILE A 21 -5.06 16.93 -0.61
CA ILE A 21 -5.51 17.40 0.71
C ILE A 21 -6.95 17.89 0.58
N GLY A 22 -7.86 17.28 1.34
CA GLY A 22 -9.28 17.60 1.30
C GLY A 22 -10.06 16.89 2.40
N GLU A 23 -11.37 17.11 2.42
CA GLU A 23 -12.31 16.40 3.29
C GLU A 23 -12.91 15.20 2.55
N THR A 24 -13.33 14.16 3.28
CA THR A 24 -13.97 12.95 2.72
C THR A 24 -13.14 12.19 1.66
N LEU A 25 -11.81 12.18 1.81
CA LEU A 25 -10.85 11.56 0.87
C LEU A 25 -11.09 10.07 0.56
N PHE A 26 -11.79 9.32 1.42
CA PHE A 26 -12.10 7.92 1.13
C PHE A 26 -13.05 7.76 -0.07
N ASN A 27 -13.97 8.70 -0.27
CA ASN A 27 -14.87 8.65 -1.42
C ASN A 27 -14.09 8.93 -2.71
N SER A 28 -13.24 9.95 -2.72
CA SER A 28 -12.34 10.25 -3.85
C SER A 28 -11.46 9.06 -4.17
N LEU A 29 -10.84 8.43 -3.15
CA LEU A 29 -10.03 7.23 -3.33
C LEU A 29 -10.79 6.09 -4.02
N ILE A 30 -12.06 5.87 -3.66
CA ILE A 30 -12.88 4.83 -4.27
C ILE A 30 -13.22 5.19 -5.72
N GLU A 31 -13.53 6.45 -6.00
CA GLU A 31 -13.77 6.92 -7.37
C GLU A 31 -12.51 6.76 -8.24
N ASP A 32 -11.34 7.12 -7.71
CA ASP A 32 -10.04 6.96 -8.35
C ASP A 32 -9.73 5.49 -8.66
N LEU A 33 -9.99 4.60 -7.71
CA LEU A 33 -9.84 3.15 -7.91
C LEU A 33 -10.80 2.64 -9.00
N LYS A 34 -12.03 3.16 -9.05
CA LYS A 34 -13.00 2.82 -10.11
C LYS A 34 -12.62 3.39 -11.47
N GLN A 35 -12.00 4.57 -11.51
CA GLN A 35 -11.51 5.19 -12.74
C GLN A 35 -10.26 4.51 -13.31
N GLY A 36 -9.73 3.50 -12.61
CA GLY A 36 -8.68 2.65 -13.14
C GLY A 36 -7.28 3.19 -12.94
N ILE A 37 -7.04 4.02 -11.89
CA ILE A 37 -5.68 4.37 -11.48
C ILE A 37 -4.81 3.11 -11.31
N VAL A 38 -5.43 1.99 -10.92
CA VAL A 38 -4.76 0.70 -10.74
C VAL A 38 -5.38 -0.35 -11.66
N GLU A 39 -4.92 -0.41 -12.91
CA GLU A 39 -5.32 -1.46 -13.84
C GLU A 39 -4.80 -2.84 -13.38
N ASN A 40 -5.60 -3.90 -13.55
CA ASN A 40 -5.27 -5.31 -13.27
C ASN A 40 -4.99 -5.70 -11.80
N VAL A 41 -5.44 -4.93 -10.80
CA VAL A 41 -5.38 -5.37 -9.40
C VAL A 41 -6.68 -6.06 -8.98
N SER A 42 -6.53 -7.28 -8.48
CA SER A 42 -7.65 -8.12 -8.04
C SER A 42 -7.87 -8.11 -6.52
N LYS A 43 -6.88 -7.68 -5.73
CA LYS A 43 -6.95 -7.63 -4.26
C LYS A 43 -6.17 -6.42 -3.73
N PHE A 44 -6.77 -5.67 -2.81
CA PHE A 44 -6.18 -4.55 -2.10
C PHE A 44 -5.80 -4.93 -0.67
N ALA A 45 -4.71 -4.38 -0.16
CA ALA A 45 -4.29 -4.55 1.22
C ALA A 45 -4.20 -3.17 1.89
N ILE A 46 -4.98 -2.97 2.94
CA ILE A 46 -4.98 -1.77 3.77
C ILE A 46 -4.06 -2.06 4.95
N ILE A 47 -3.00 -1.26 5.12
CA ILE A 47 -2.03 -1.44 6.21
C ILE A 47 -2.12 -0.24 7.15
N THR A 48 -2.44 -0.47 8.41
CA THR A 48 -2.66 0.60 9.40
C THR A 48 -2.14 0.20 10.78
N ASP A 49 -1.86 1.18 11.65
CA ASP A 49 -1.62 0.86 13.06
C ASP A 49 -2.94 0.60 13.79
N SER A 50 -2.87 -0.09 14.93
CA SER A 50 -4.03 -0.50 15.72
C SER A 50 -4.86 0.66 16.29
N LYS A 51 -4.33 1.89 16.39
CA LYS A 51 -5.12 3.06 16.81
C LYS A 51 -5.92 3.63 15.64
N VAL A 52 -5.28 3.74 14.48
CA VAL A 52 -5.89 4.26 13.25
C VAL A 52 -6.85 3.24 12.62
N GLU A 53 -6.62 1.94 12.84
CA GLU A 53 -7.53 0.86 12.46
C GLU A 53 -8.96 1.13 12.95
N VAL A 54 -9.09 1.45 14.24
CA VAL A 54 -10.39 1.66 14.90
C VAL A 54 -11.06 2.94 14.40
N LEU A 55 -10.27 3.94 13.98
CA LEU A 55 -10.80 5.22 13.52
C LEU A 55 -11.23 5.18 12.05
N TYR A 56 -10.44 4.54 11.20
CA TYR A 56 -10.55 4.66 9.75
C TYR A 56 -10.40 3.34 8.99
N GLY A 57 -9.61 2.39 9.51
CA GLY A 57 -9.28 1.15 8.81
C GLY A 57 -10.52 0.30 8.49
N GLN A 58 -11.41 0.12 9.46
CA GLN A 58 -12.65 -0.64 9.27
C GLN A 58 -13.61 0.06 8.30
N ALA A 59 -13.80 1.38 8.46
CA ALA A 59 -14.69 2.16 7.59
C ALA A 59 -14.22 2.08 6.12
N LEU A 60 -12.92 2.22 5.88
CA LEU A 60 -12.35 2.12 4.53
C LEU A 60 -12.48 0.71 3.95
N LEU A 61 -12.25 -0.33 4.77
CA LEU A 61 -12.42 -1.72 4.36
C LEU A 61 -13.86 -2.00 3.91
N GLU A 62 -14.84 -1.59 4.72
CA GLU A 62 -16.26 -1.76 4.39
C GLU A 62 -16.63 -1.02 3.11
N GLN A 63 -16.18 0.22 2.95
CA GLN A 63 -16.45 0.97 1.73
C GLN A 63 -15.84 0.29 0.49
N LEU A 64 -14.61 -0.24 0.57
CA LEU A 64 -14.00 -0.96 -0.55
C LEU A 64 -14.80 -2.22 -0.92
N ILE A 65 -15.19 -3.03 0.07
CA ILE A 65 -16.00 -4.24 -0.14
C ILE A 65 -17.38 -3.89 -0.73
N GLN A 66 -18.04 -2.86 -0.22
CA GLN A 66 -19.34 -2.40 -0.74
C GLN A 66 -19.26 -1.92 -2.19
N ASN A 67 -18.11 -1.39 -2.61
CA ASN A 67 -17.87 -0.94 -3.97
C ASN A 67 -17.38 -2.07 -4.90
N GLY A 68 -17.40 -3.33 -4.44
CA GLY A 68 -17.06 -4.50 -5.23
C GLY A 68 -15.57 -4.80 -5.30
N PHE A 69 -14.74 -4.13 -4.50
CA PHE A 69 -13.31 -4.42 -4.41
C PHE A 69 -13.05 -5.51 -3.37
N HIS A 70 -12.13 -6.43 -3.69
CA HIS A 70 -11.58 -7.31 -2.68
C HIS A 70 -10.49 -6.57 -1.92
N ALA A 71 -10.73 -6.26 -0.64
CA ALA A 71 -9.77 -5.61 0.23
C ALA A 71 -9.59 -6.41 1.52
N GLU A 72 -8.38 -6.34 2.08
CA GLU A 72 -8.04 -6.93 3.38
C GLU A 72 -7.34 -5.90 4.26
N LEU A 73 -7.67 -5.91 5.55
CA LEU A 73 -7.10 -5.00 6.54
C LEU A 73 -6.03 -5.73 7.36
N PHE A 74 -4.82 -5.18 7.33
CA PHE A 74 -3.69 -5.64 8.12
C PHE A 74 -3.32 -4.56 9.12
N SER A 75 -3.59 -4.84 10.40
CA SER A 75 -3.19 -3.94 11.47
C SER A 75 -1.92 -4.40 12.17
N PHE A 76 -1.09 -3.44 12.55
CA PHE A 76 0.07 -3.67 13.38
C PHE A 76 -0.04 -2.89 14.70
N PRO A 77 0.49 -3.40 15.81
CA PRO A 77 0.39 -2.72 17.11
C PRO A 77 1.00 -1.33 17.07
N ALA A 78 0.30 -0.34 17.62
CA ALA A 78 0.75 1.04 17.67
C ALA A 78 1.97 1.23 18.58
N GLY A 79 3.08 1.72 18.02
CA GLY A 79 4.29 2.11 18.74
C GLY A 79 5.53 2.16 17.85
N GLU A 80 6.49 3.07 18.11
CA GLU A 80 7.76 3.15 17.36
C GLU A 80 8.57 1.85 17.40
N LYS A 81 8.37 1.03 18.45
CA LYS A 81 8.97 -0.32 18.54
C LYS A 81 8.50 -1.29 17.45
N SER A 82 7.39 -1.00 16.79
CA SER A 82 6.79 -1.85 15.74
C SER A 82 7.09 -1.34 14.33
N LYS A 83 7.80 -0.20 14.17
CA LYS A 83 8.44 0.21 12.91
C LYS A 83 9.78 -0.49 12.70
N THR A 84 9.86 -1.77 13.07
CA THR A 84 11.06 -2.59 12.90
C THR A 84 10.96 -3.39 11.61
N ARG A 85 12.12 -3.72 11.02
CA ARG A 85 12.20 -4.55 9.80
C ARG A 85 11.50 -5.90 9.96
N GLU A 86 11.42 -6.44 11.18
CA GLU A 86 10.70 -7.67 11.49
C GLU A 86 9.19 -7.54 11.24
N THR A 87 8.56 -6.44 11.67
CA THR A 87 7.13 -6.23 11.42
C THR A 87 6.84 -6.07 9.92
N LYS A 88 7.76 -5.46 9.17
CA LYS A 88 7.67 -5.41 7.70
C LYS A 88 7.77 -6.81 7.07
N ALA A 89 8.72 -7.64 7.52
CA ALA A 89 8.87 -9.01 7.03
C ALA A 89 7.64 -9.88 7.34
N GLN A 90 7.06 -9.75 8.53
CA GLN A 90 5.82 -10.44 8.91
C GLN A 90 4.61 -9.99 8.07
N LEU A 91 4.52 -8.70 7.73
CA LEU A 91 3.50 -8.17 6.83
C LEU A 91 3.68 -8.71 5.41
N GLU A 92 4.91 -8.72 4.89
CA GLU A 92 5.23 -9.32 3.58
C GLU A 92 4.88 -10.81 3.55
N ASP A 93 5.20 -11.57 4.60
CA ASP A 93 4.83 -12.99 4.73
C ASP A 93 3.32 -13.23 4.79
N GLN A 94 2.57 -12.36 5.49
CA GLN A 94 1.11 -12.44 5.55
C GLN A 94 0.47 -12.14 4.19
N LEU A 95 0.97 -11.12 3.49
CA LEU A 95 0.53 -10.79 2.13
C LEU A 95 0.80 -11.95 1.16
N LEU A 96 2.00 -12.53 1.19
CA LEU A 96 2.37 -13.67 0.35
C LEU A 96 1.53 -14.92 0.62
N ARG A 97 1.15 -15.18 1.88
CA ARG A 97 0.30 -16.31 2.24
C ARG A 97 -1.13 -16.18 1.70
N LYS A 98 -1.68 -14.97 1.68
CA LYS A 98 -3.07 -14.75 1.26
C LYS A 98 -3.25 -14.49 -0.24
N ILE A 99 -2.20 -14.12 -0.96
CA ILE A 99 -2.21 -14.04 -2.42
C ILE A 99 -2.23 -15.45 -3.06
N ARG A 100 -1.71 -16.46 -2.35
CA ARG A 100 -1.59 -17.85 -2.85
C ARG A 100 -2.85 -18.72 -2.71
N HIS A 101 -3.91 -18.21 -2.10
CA HIS A 101 -5.22 -18.86 -1.97
C HIS A 101 -6.31 -18.02 -2.64
#